data_AF-H5Y381-F1
#
_entry.id   AF-H5Y381-F1
#
_cell.length_a   1.000
_cell.length_b   1.000
_cell.length_c   1.000
_cell.angle_alpha   90.00
_cell.angle_beta   90.00
_cell.angle_gamma   90.00
#
_symmetry.space_group_name_H-M   'P 1'
#
loop_
_entity.id
_entity.type
_entity.pdbx_description
1 polymer ?
#
loop_
_entity_poly.entity_id
_entity_poly.type
_entity_poly.pdbx_seq_one_letter_code
_entity_poly.pdbx_strand_id
1 'polypeptide(L)' 'MTTNQFILWVQESFDSCNIHNEIETSKLIVEVMREFYSLTNEQV' A
#
# COMPACT_ATOMS: atom_id res chain seq x y z
N MET A 1 -4.36 8.45 -7.87
CA MET A 1 -5.29 7.96 -6.82
C MET A 1 -5.44 9.09 -5.78
N THR A 2 -6.61 9.35 -5.21
CA THR A 2 -6.73 10.34 -4.10
C THR A 2 -6.26 9.72 -2.79
N THR A 3 -5.93 10.52 -1.78
CA THR A 3 -5.56 10.01 -0.45
C THR A 3 -6.60 9.06 0.15
N ASN A 4 -7.89 9.35 -0.03
CA ASN A 4 -8.97 8.48 0.45
C ASN A 4 -9.04 7.15 -0.31
N GLN A 5 -8.82 7.18 -1.62
CA GLN A 5 -8.74 5.96 -2.43
C GLN A 5 -7.52 5.11 -2.05
N PHE A 6 -6.40 5.75 -1.68
CA PHE A 6 -5.21 5.07 -1.19
C PHE A 6 -5.45 4.36 0.13
N ILE A 7 -6.07 5.03 1.10
CA ILE A 7 -6.38 4.43 2.41
C ILE A 7 -7.25 3.17 2.24
N LEU A 8 -8.30 3.25 1.42
CA LEU A 8 -9.18 2.12 1.15
C LEU A 8 -8.42 0.97 0.47
N TRP A 9 -7.61 1.27 -0.54
CA TRP A 9 -6.81 0.26 -1.23
C TRP A 9 -5.80 -0.42 -0.29
N VAL A 10 -5.12 0.34 0.58
CA VAL A 10 -4.21 -0.24 1.59
C VAL A 10 -4.97 -1.23 2.47
N GLN A 11 -6.14 -0.83 2.98
CA GLN A 11 -6.94 -1.67 3.86
C GLN A 11 -7.40 -2.96 3.17
N GLU A 12 -7.98 -2.86 1.96
CA GLU A 12 -8.39 -4.02 1.17
C GLU A 12 -7.22 -4.95 0.83
N SER A 13 -6.05 -4.38 0.55
CA SER A 13 -4.84 -5.15 0.23
C SER A 13 -4.36 -5.95 1.45
N PHE A 14 -4.34 -5.35 2.63
CA PHE A 14 -3.97 -6.04 3.86
C PHE A 14 -5.03 -7.05 4.33
N ASP A 15 -6.32 -6.77 4.13
CA ASP A 15 -7.40 -7.72 4.46
C ASP A 15 -7.33 -9.00 3.62
N SER A 16 -6.81 -8.89 2.38
CA SER A 16 -6.60 -10.04 1.49
C SER A 16 -5.25 -10.73 1.65
N CYS A 17 -4.32 -10.13 2.40
CA CYS A 17 -2.96 -10.63 2.56
C CYS A 17 -2.87 -11.70 3.65
N ASN A 18 -2.14 -12.78 3.38
CA ASN A 18 -1.75 -13.71 4.43
C ASN A 18 -0.62 -13.10 5.27
N ILE A 19 -0.98 -12.41 6.35
CA ILE A 19 -0.02 -11.73 7.25
C ILE A 19 0.98 -12.68 7.94
N HIS A 20 0.71 -13.99 7.95
CA HIS A 20 1.64 -14.99 8.48
C HIS A 20 2.71 -15.40 7.45
N ASN A 21 2.53 -15.02 6.18
CA ASN A 21 3.52 -15.17 5.13
C ASN A 21 4.39 -13.91 5.05
N GLU A 22 5.57 -13.99 5.65
CA GLU A 22 6.53 -12.87 5.73
C GLU A 22 6.93 -12.32 4.35
N ILE A 23 7.12 -13.20 3.36
CA ILE A 23 7.55 -12.79 2.01
C ILE A 23 6.45 -12.01 1.29
N GLU A 24 5.21 -12.45 1.44
CA GLU A 24 4.05 -11.77 0.86
C GLU A 24 3.80 -10.42 1.54
N THR A 25 3.82 -10.43 2.87
CA THR A 25 3.61 -9.23 3.69
C THR A 25 4.67 -8.16 3.42
N SER A 26 5.94 -8.54 3.34
CA SER A 26 7.04 -7.62 3.04
C SER A 26 6.92 -6.99 1.65
N LYS A 27 6.49 -7.76 0.63
CA LYS A 27 6.21 -7.23 -0.70
C LYS A 27 5.07 -6.22 -0.69
N LEU A 28 3.97 -6.54 0.00
CA LEU A 28 2.84 -5.63 0.11
C LEU A 28 3.23 -4.31 0.78
N ILE A 29 4.01 -4.36 1.88
CA ILE A 29 4.50 -3.14 2.54
C ILE A 29 5.33 -2.27 1.58
N VAL A 30 6.22 -2.88 0.79
CA VAL A 30 7.04 -2.15 -0.19
C VAL A 30 6.17 -1.50 -1.28
N GLU A 31 5.13 -2.19 -1.74
CA GLU A 31 4.17 -1.66 -2.71
C GLU A 31 3.40 -0.47 -2.14
N VAL A 32 2.87 -0.61 -0.93
CA VAL A 32 2.16 0.48 -0.21
C VAL A 32 3.05 1.72 -0.07
N MET A 33 4.32 1.54 0.31
CA MET A 33 5.26 2.65 0.42
C MET A 33 5.55 3.31 -0.92
N ARG A 34 5.72 2.52 -1.99
CA ARG A 34 5.96 3.05 -3.34
C ARG A 34 4.79 3.92 -3.82
N GLU A 35 3.56 3.42 -3.65
CA GLU A 35 2.36 4.16 -4.02
C GLU A 35 2.21 5.44 -3.19
N PHE A 36 2.48 5.36 -1.88
CA PHE A 36 2.50 6.56 -1.02
C PHE A 36 3.48 7.62 -1.54
N TYR A 37 4.72 7.23 -1.84
CA TYR A 37 5.73 8.16 -2.38
C TYR A 37 5.32 8.74 -3.74
N SER A 38 4.70 7.96 -4.61
CA SER A 38 4.19 8.47 -5.90
C SER A 38 3.15 9.56 -5.68
N LEU A 39 2.23 9.36 -4.73
CA LEU A 39 1.18 10.31 -4.40
C LEU A 39 1.71 11.60 -3.77
N THR A 40 2.81 11.53 -3.01
CA THR A 40 3.42 12.71 -2.39
C THR A 40 4.38 13.44 -3.33
N ASN A 41 5.07 12.73 -4.23
CA ASN A 41 6.02 13.34 -5.16
C ASN A 41 5.34 14.00 -6.36
N GLU A 42 4.09 13.65 -6.69
CA GLU A 42 3.27 14.42 -7.64
C GLU A 42 2.88 15.82 -7.10
N GLN A 43 3.14 16.12 -5.82
CA GLN A 43 2.80 17.39 -5.18
C GLN A 43 3.99 18.36 -4.99
N VAL A 44 5.19 18.03 -5.52
CA VAL A 44 6.40 18.87 -5.45
C VAL A 44 6.75 19.46 -6.81
#